data_AF-A0A6N7BG64-F1
#
_entry.id   AF-A0A6N7BG64-F1
#
_cell.length_a   1.000
_cell.length_b   1.000
_cell.length_c   1.000
_cell.angle_alpha   90.00
_cell.angle_beta   90.00
_cell.angle_gamma   90.00
#
_symmetry.space_group_name_H-M   'P 1'
#
loop_
_entity.id
_entity.type
_entity.pdbx_description
1 polymer ?
#
loop_
_entity_poly.entity_id
_entity_poly.type
_entity_poly.pdbx_seq_one_letter_code
_entity_poly.pdbx_strand_id
1 'polypeptide(L)' 'MKRKLILFLALLGFVGISAQSKKINYEQYKLDNGLNVILHKDNTTPIVNVSILYHVGSKNEDPLF' A
#
# COMPACT_ATOMS: atom_id res chain seq x y z
N MET A 1 29.33 -21.41 -27.36
CA MET A 1 29.13 -21.09 -25.91
C MET A 1 28.42 -19.75 -25.67
N LYS A 2 28.72 -18.69 -26.44
CA LYS A 2 28.11 -17.35 -26.30
C LYS A 2 26.57 -17.32 -26.42
N ARG A 3 25.97 -18.13 -27.32
CA ARG A 3 24.50 -18.27 -27.45
C ARG A 3 23.81 -18.81 -26.19
N LYS A 4 24.41 -19.81 -25.53
CA LYS A 4 23.88 -20.37 -24.27
C LYS A 4 23.99 -19.34 -23.13
N LEU A 5 25.06 -18.55 -23.13
CA LEU A 5 25.27 -17.47 -22.15
C LEU A 5 24.22 -16.35 -22.32
N ILE A 6 23.90 -15.95 -23.55
CA ILE A 6 22.86 -14.94 -23.83
C ILE A 6 21.48 -15.45 -23.38
N LEU A 7 21.15 -16.71 -23.67
CA LEU A 7 19.88 -17.31 -23.24
C LEU A 7 19.78 -17.40 -21.71
N PHE A 8 20.89 -17.73 -21.04
CA PHE A 8 20.95 -17.79 -19.58
C PHE A 8 20.77 -16.39 -18.95
N LEU A 9 21.39 -15.35 -19.53
CA LEU A 9 21.27 -13.98 -19.08
C LEU A 9 19.86 -13.40 -19.31
N ALA A 10 19.22 -13.76 -20.44
CA ALA A 10 17.84 -13.40 -20.72
C ALA A 10 16.86 -14.06 -19.73
N LEU A 11 17.11 -15.32 -19.35
CA LEU A 11 16.30 -16.04 -18.37
C LEU A 11 16.42 -15.42 -16.97
N LEU A 12 17.63 -15.01 -16.56
CA LEU A 12 17.86 -14.28 -15.31
C LEU A 12 17.14 -12.92 -15.29
N GLY A 13 17.17 -12.18 -16.41
CA GLY A 13 16.46 -10.91 -16.53
C GLY A 13 14.94 -11.05 -16.43
N PHE A 14 14.36 -12.12 -16.96
CA PHE A 14 12.91 -12.37 -16.93
C PHE A 14 12.37 -12.64 -15.52
N VAL A 15 13.13 -13.35 -14.68
CA VAL A 15 12.76 -13.60 -13.27
C VAL A 15 12.72 -12.30 -12.46
N GLY A 16 13.64 -11.37 -12.72
CA GLY A 16 13.70 -10.08 -12.01
C GLY A 16 12.50 -9.15 -12.26
N ILE A 17 11.90 -9.19 -13.46
CA ILE A 17 10.76 -8.33 -13.83
C ILE A 17 9.46 -8.77 -13.11
N SER A 18 9.36 -10.05 -12.75
CA SER A 18 8.15 -10.64 -12.18
C SER A 18 7.98 -10.36 -10.68
N ALA A 19 8.98 -9.77 -10.03
CA ALA A 19 9.02 -9.53 -8.58
C ALA A 19 8.37 -8.20 -8.15
N GLN A 20 7.72 -7.46 -9.06
CA GLN A 20 7.12 -6.18 -8.72
C GLN A 20 5.93 -6.38 -7.77
N SER A 21 6.02 -5.75 -6.59
CA SER A 21 4.91 -5.70 -5.62
C SER A 21 3.65 -5.12 -6.27
N LYS A 22 2.51 -5.75 -5.99
CA LYS A 22 1.20 -5.33 -6.51
C LYS A 22 0.90 -3.92 -6.02
N LYS A 23 0.65 -2.98 -6.93
CA LYS A 23 0.19 -1.64 -6.53
C LYS A 23 -1.13 -1.77 -5.77
N ILE A 24 -1.18 -1.19 -4.57
CA ILE A 24 -2.40 -1.12 -3.76
C ILE A 24 -3.27 -0.02 -4.35
N ASN A 25 -4.40 -0.41 -4.93
CA ASN A 25 -5.41 0.53 -5.41
C ASN A 25 -6.28 0.97 -4.23
N TYR A 26 -6.44 2.27 -4.05
CA TYR A 26 -7.32 2.85 -3.04
C TYR A 26 -7.97 4.12 -3.60
N GLU A 27 -9.13 4.46 -3.04
CA GLU A 27 -9.79 5.73 -3.27
C GLU A 27 -9.49 6.65 -2.10
N GLN A 28 -9.27 7.93 -2.38
CA GLN A 28 -9.11 8.95 -1.36
C GLN A 28 -10.07 10.10 -1.63
N TYR A 29 -10.85 10.45 -0.62
CA TYR A 29 -11.80 11.55 -0.69
C TYR A 29 -11.98 12.21 0.67
N LYS A 30 -12.61 13.38 0.68
CA LYS A 30 -12.93 14.14 1.88
C LYS A 30 -14.44 14.25 2.00
N LEU A 31 -14.96 13.98 3.19
CA LEU A 31 -16.38 14.15 3.50
C LEU A 31 -16.72 15.63 3.76
N ASP A 32 -18.01 15.97 3.74
CA ASP A 32 -18.49 17.33 3.99
C ASP A 32 -18.09 17.87 5.37
N ASN A 33 -17.99 16.99 6.37
CA ASN A 33 -17.52 17.31 7.71
C ASN A 33 -15.98 17.46 7.81
N GLY A 34 -15.27 17.28 6.70
CA GLY A 34 -13.83 17.43 6.59
C GLY A 34 -13.01 16.19 6.91
N LEU A 35 -13.62 15.04 7.20
CA LEU A 35 -12.90 13.79 7.44
C LEU A 35 -12.24 13.29 6.14
N ASN A 36 -10.95 12.97 6.21
CA ASN A 36 -10.24 12.31 5.12
C ASN A 36 -10.48 10.80 5.18
N VAL A 37 -10.92 10.22 4.07
CA VAL A 37 -11.19 8.79 3.95
C VAL A 37 -10.23 8.19 2.94
N ILE A 38 -9.63 7.06 3.31
CA ILE A 38 -8.84 6.21 2.43
C ILE A 38 -9.55 4.85 2.39
N LEU A 39 -10.07 4.47 1.23
CA LEU A 39 -10.83 3.23 1.03
C LEU A 39 -10.04 2.29 0.13
N HIS A 40 -9.68 1.12 0.68
CA HIS A 40 -9.15 0.00 -0.09
C HIS A 40 -10.20 -1.11 -0.14
N LYS A 41 -10.62 -1.49 -1.34
CA LYS A 41 -11.54 -2.61 -1.56
C LYS A 41 -10.78 -3.81 -2.09
N ASP A 42 -10.84 -4.92 -1.36
CA ASP A 42 -10.38 -6.23 -1.77
C ASP A 42 -11.50 -7.26 -1.60
N ASN A 43 -11.72 -8.09 -2.62
CA ASN A 43 -12.74 -9.14 -2.62
C ASN A 43 -12.13 -10.54 -2.44
N THR A 44 -10.83 -10.66 -2.12
CA THR A 44 -10.17 -11.96 -1.90
C THR A 44 -10.63 -12.66 -0.62
N THR A 45 -11.09 -11.90 0.38
CA THR A 45 -11.54 -12.41 1.68
C THR A 45 -12.75 -11.63 2.21
N PRO A 46 -13.70 -12.26 2.93
CA PRO A 46 -14.90 -11.60 3.47
C PRO A 46 -14.60 -10.91 4.81
N ILE A 47 -13.61 -10.03 4.85
CA ILE A 47 -13.15 -9.33 6.06
C ILE A 47 -13.28 -7.82 5.85
N VAL A 48 -13.71 -7.10 6.90
CA VAL A 48 -13.74 -5.63 6.92
C VAL A 48 -12.87 -5.14 8.07
N ASN A 49 -11.93 -4.24 7.78
CA ASN A 49 -11.14 -3.53 8.77
C ASN A 49 -11.49 -2.04 8.73
N VAL A 50 -11.63 -1.43 9.90
CA VAL A 50 -11.84 0.01 10.04
C VAL A 50 -10.84 0.54 11.06
N SER A 51 -10.12 1.59 10.69
CA SER A 51 -9.18 2.29 11.56
C SER A 51 -9.46 3.78 11.50
N ILE A 52 -9.47 4.44 12.66
CA ILE A 52 -9.64 5.88 12.76
C ILE A 52 -8.39 6.43 13.42
N LEU A 53 -7.72 7.37 12.74
CA LEU A 53 -6.55 8.05 13.25
C LEU A 53 -6.90 9.51 13.46
N TYR A 54 -6.57 10.02 14.64
CA TYR A 54 -6.63 11.44 14.92
C TYR A 54 -5.23 12.02 14.88
N HIS A 55 -5.11 13.24 14.36
CA HIS A 55 -3.85 13.98 14.39
C HIS A 55 -3.66 14.66 15.75
N VAL A 56 -3.75 13.88 16.83
CA VAL A 56 -3.49 14.29 18.21
C VAL A 56 -2.77 13.18 18.96
N GLY A 57 -2.00 13.56 19.98
CA GLY A 57 -1.37 12.64 20.93
C GLY A 57 -1.00 13.37 22.20
N SER A 58 -0.15 12.79 23.05
CA SER A 58 0.15 13.36 24.38
C SER A 58 0.78 14.75 24.36
N LYS A 59 1.38 15.18 23.23
CA LYS A 59 1.84 16.57 23.04
C LYS A 59 0.69 17.59 23.10
N ASN A 60 -0.54 17.17 22.84
CA ASN A 60 -1.72 18.03 22.74
C ASN A 60 -2.54 18.08 24.05
N GLU A 61 -2.11 17.40 25.09
CA GLU A 61 -2.79 17.41 26.39
C GLU A 61 -2.60 18.78 27.06
N ASP A 62 -3.60 19.22 27.82
CA ASP A 62 -3.44 20.35 28.72
C ASP A 62 -2.60 19.87 29.92
N PRO A 63 -1.37 20.41 30.13
CA PRO A 63 -0.50 19.94 31.20
C PRO A 63 -1.07 20.22 32.60
N LEU A 64 -2.11 21.05 32.72
CA LEU A 64 -2.67 21.48 33.99
C LEU A 64 -4.19 21.25 34.00
N PHE A 65 -4.62 20.12 34.57
CA PHE A 65 -5.88 20.11 35.32
C PHE A 65 -5.74 21.02 36.55
#